data_AF-A0A1I7T5H8-F1
#
_entry.id   AF-A0A1I7T5H8-F1
#
_cell.length_a   1.000
_cell.length_b   1.000
_cell.length_c   1.000
_cell.angle_alpha   90.00
_cell.angle_beta   90.00
_cell.angle_gamma   90.00
#
_symmetry.space_group_name_H-M   'P 1'
#
loop_
_entity.id
_entity.type
_entity.pdbx_description
1 polymer ?
#
loop_
_entity_poly.entity_id
_entity_poly.type
_entity_poly.pdbx_seq_one_letter_code
_entity_poly.pdbx_strand_id
1 'polypeptide(L)'
;MEDTKPLQISILNVIAVICSAIFAIYSGKIVPAVASAVKSLSKPAPDPKLLAAKKKVAELKRELHGISPTGEFARYFKKDRELIKANEELAKLEAESTSETARNLKIETVVRVIMQFSNLALLRYVSYFTAYCIPDNIFWPFNFLVRFPALWGNDSCPKEFAEVSGFAMAFLMIHLLNLIWKTYRSFSSPSPTTTDKKDN
;
A
#
# COMPACT_ATOMS: atom_id res chain seq x y z
N MET A 1 -16.08 2.14 44.34
CA MET A 1 -17.23 1.81 43.48
C MET A 1 -17.01 2.58 42.19
N GLU A 2 -16.24 2.00 41.26
CA GLU A 2 -16.13 2.53 39.91
C GLU A 2 -17.27 1.91 39.12
N ASP A 3 -18.16 2.77 38.61
CA ASP A 3 -19.24 2.42 37.70
C ASP A 3 -18.65 1.80 36.42
N THR A 4 -18.55 0.47 36.39
CA THR A 4 -18.36 -0.30 35.18
C THR A 4 -19.63 -0.15 34.34
N LYS A 5 -19.68 0.92 33.52
CA LYS A 5 -20.73 1.08 32.51
C LYS A 5 -20.80 -0.22 31.70
N PRO A 6 -21.99 -0.82 31.52
CA PRO A 6 -22.12 -2.02 30.70
C PRO A 6 -21.57 -1.68 29.32
N LEU A 7 -20.62 -2.49 28.88
CA LEU A 7 -19.90 -2.38 27.63
C LEU A 7 -20.93 -2.57 26.50
N GLN A 8 -21.64 -1.51 26.15
CA GLN A 8 -22.63 -1.58 25.08
C GLN A 8 -21.88 -1.93 23.80
N ILE A 9 -22.29 -3.03 23.19
CA ILE A 9 -21.89 -3.43 21.84
C ILE A 9 -22.46 -2.36 20.90
N SER A 10 -21.76 -1.24 20.81
CA SER A 10 -22.08 -0.16 19.90
C SER A 10 -21.67 -0.57 18.49
N ILE A 11 -22.48 -0.21 17.50
CA ILE A 11 -22.19 -0.41 16.07
C ILE A 11 -20.79 0.13 15.72
N LEU A 12 -20.36 1.22 16.36
CA LEU A 12 -19.03 1.80 16.19
C LEU A 12 -17.91 0.85 16.61
N ASN A 13 -18.11 0.04 17.65
CA ASN A 13 -17.12 -0.93 18.13
C ASN A 13 -17.00 -2.09 17.15
N VAL A 14 -18.11 -2.56 16.60
CA VAL A 14 -18.13 -3.59 15.56
C VAL A 14 -17.42 -3.10 14.30
N ILE A 15 -17.68 -1.86 13.88
CA ILE A 15 -16.98 -1.23 12.75
C ILE A 15 -15.47 -1.14 13.04
N ALA A 16 -15.06 -0.70 14.23
CA ALA A 16 -13.65 -0.60 14.60
C ALA A 16 -12.93 -1.96 14.53
N VAL A 17 -13.57 -3.04 15.01
CA VAL A 17 -13.05 -4.41 14.94
C VAL A 17 -12.87 -4.84 13.48
N ILE A 18 -13.89 -4.63 12.64
CA ILE A 18 -13.85 -4.98 11.21
C ILE A 18 -12.77 -4.18 10.49
N CYS A 19 -12.69 -2.86 10.72
CA CYS A 19 -11.67 -2.00 10.12
C CYS A 19 -10.25 -2.44 10.51
N SER A 20 -10.02 -2.81 11.78
CA SER A 20 -8.74 -3.32 12.23
C SER A 20 -8.38 -4.65 11.56
N ALA A 21 -9.34 -5.58 11.45
CA ALA A 21 -9.14 -6.85 10.77
C ALA A 21 -8.85 -6.65 9.27
N ILE A 22 -9.63 -5.81 8.57
CA ILE A 22 -9.38 -5.45 7.16
C ILE A 22 -7.98 -4.86 7.00
N PHE A 23 -7.58 -3.93 7.87
CA PHE A 23 -6.27 -3.32 7.80
C PHE A 23 -5.15 -4.37 7.98
N ALA A 24 -5.28 -5.29 8.94
CA ALA A 24 -4.31 -6.36 9.14
C ALA A 24 -4.12 -7.23 7.88
N ILE A 25 -5.22 -7.52 7.17
CA ILE A 25 -5.23 -8.39 5.98
C ILE A 25 -4.71 -7.66 4.74
N TYR A 26 -5.13 -6.41 4.54
CA TYR A 26 -4.89 -5.66 3.30
C TYR A 26 -3.86 -4.53 3.44
N SER A 27 -3.12 -4.47 4.56
CA SER A 27 -2.08 -3.45 4.82
C SER A 27 -1.11 -3.30 3.64
N GLY A 28 -0.68 -4.40 3.03
CA GLY A 28 0.21 -4.41 1.85
C GLY A 28 -0.36 -3.77 0.59
N LYS A 29 -1.68 -3.52 0.53
CA LYS A 29 -2.35 -2.79 -0.57
C LYS A 29 -2.80 -1.40 -0.15
N ILE A 30 -3.32 -1.26 1.07
CA ILE A 30 -3.83 0.00 1.61
C ILE A 30 -2.69 1.02 1.78
N VAL A 31 -1.58 0.63 2.41
CA VAL A 31 -0.44 1.54 2.67
C VAL A 31 0.12 2.14 1.37
N PRO A 32 0.46 1.36 0.32
CA PRO A 32 0.97 1.95 -0.92
C PRO A 32 -0.08 2.77 -1.66
N ALA A 33 -1.37 2.41 -1.60
CA ALA A 33 -2.44 3.19 -2.22
C ALA A 33 -2.56 4.58 -1.58
N VAL A 34 -2.54 4.65 -0.24
CA VAL A 34 -2.59 5.92 0.49
C VAL A 34 -1.30 6.71 0.29
N ALA A 35 -0.14 6.06 0.30
CA ALA A 35 1.13 6.73 0.00
C ALA A 35 1.12 7.34 -1.41
N SER A 36 0.55 6.65 -2.40
CA SER A 36 0.39 7.17 -3.77
C SER A 36 -0.52 8.40 -3.81
N ALA A 37 -1.66 8.35 -3.10
CA ALA A 37 -2.57 9.49 -3.00
C ALA A 37 -1.89 10.71 -2.35
N VAL A 38 -1.17 10.51 -1.23
CA VAL A 38 -0.41 11.57 -0.54
C VAL A 38 0.70 12.13 -1.43
N LYS A 39 1.44 11.27 -2.15
CA LYS A 39 2.45 11.69 -3.13
C LYS A 39 1.82 12.54 -4.24
N SER A 40 0.62 12.18 -4.71
CA SER A 40 -0.10 12.93 -5.74
C SER A 40 -0.53 14.32 -5.27
N LEU A 41 -0.97 14.43 -4.01
CA LEU A 41 -1.36 15.69 -3.39
C LEU A 41 -0.16 16.58 -3.03
N SER A 42 0.99 15.97 -2.70
CA SER A 42 2.22 16.66 -2.31
C SER A 42 3.20 16.87 -3.47
N LYS A 43 2.74 16.78 -4.73
CA LYS A 43 3.59 17.04 -5.89
C LYS A 43 4.11 18.48 -5.80
N PRO A 44 5.44 18.70 -5.75
CA PRO A 44 5.99 20.05 -5.81
C PRO A 44 5.66 20.66 -7.17
N ALA A 45 5.70 21.98 -7.24
CA ALA A 45 5.76 22.65 -8.54
C ALA A 45 6.96 22.09 -9.33
N PRO A 46 6.79 21.78 -10.64
CA PRO A 46 7.88 21.26 -11.44
C PRO A 46 9.05 22.24 -11.43
N ASP A 47 10.27 21.74 -11.21
CA ASP A 47 11.46 22.59 -11.14
C ASP A 47 11.57 23.40 -12.45
N PRO A 48 11.50 24.74 -12.38
CA PRO A 48 11.56 25.59 -13.57
C PRO A 48 12.84 25.38 -14.38
N LYS A 49 13.94 24.97 -13.74
CA LYS A 49 15.21 24.69 -14.43
C LYS A 49 15.14 23.41 -15.25
N LEU A 50 14.51 22.36 -14.74
CA LEU A 50 14.35 21.08 -15.43
C LEU A 50 13.39 21.21 -16.61
N LEU A 51 12.33 22.00 -16.45
CA LEU A 51 11.38 22.28 -17.52
C LEU A 51 12.00 23.13 -18.64
N ALA A 52 12.82 24.13 -18.27
CA ALA A 52 13.60 24.91 -19.23
C ALA A 52 14.64 24.07 -19.98
N ALA A 53 15.33 23.15 -19.30
CA ALA A 53 16.29 22.23 -19.93
C ALA A 53 15.60 21.28 -20.92
N LYS A 54 14.44 20.70 -20.57
CA LYS A 54 13.63 19.86 -21.48
C LYS A 54 13.20 20.62 -22.73
N LYS A 55 12.79 21.88 -22.57
CA LYS A 55 12.42 22.74 -23.71
C LYS A 55 13.62 23.02 -24.63
N LYS A 56 14.79 23.32 -24.06
CA LYS A 56 16.03 23.56 -24.83
C LYS A 56 16.46 22.32 -25.63
N VAL A 57 16.39 21.12 -25.04
CA VAL A 57 16.69 19.88 -25.75
C VAL A 57 15.70 19.65 -26.89
N ALA A 58 14.40 19.88 -26.67
CA ALA A 58 13.39 19.76 -27.71
C ALA A 58 13.61 20.75 -28.87
N GLU A 59 13.98 21.99 -28.56
CA GLU A 59 14.32 23.02 -29.56
C GLU A 59 15.58 22.64 -30.36
N LEU A 60 16.67 22.25 -29.70
CA LEU A 60 17.91 21.82 -30.35
C LEU A 60 17.71 20.58 -31.23
N LYS A 61 16.89 19.62 -30.79
CA LYS A 61 16.55 18.43 -31.58
C LYS A 61 15.74 18.79 -32.83
N ARG A 62 14.82 19.75 -32.71
CA ARG A 62 14.04 20.26 -33.84
C ARG A 62 14.94 21.00 -34.84
N GLU A 63 15.86 21.83 -34.35
CA GLU A 63 16.83 22.53 -35.19
C GLU A 63 17.76 21.56 -35.92
N LEU A 64 18.25 20.52 -35.23
CA LEU A 64 19.13 19.50 -35.82
C LEU A 64 18.43 18.73 -36.95
N HIS A 65 17.16 18.37 -36.77
CA HIS A 65 16.35 17.72 -37.80
C HIS A 65 16.11 18.59 -39.05
N GLY A 66 16.24 19.91 -38.93
CA GLY A 66 16.14 20.85 -40.05
C GLY A 66 17.43 21.04 -40.84
N ILE A 67 18.56 20.49 -40.38
CA ILE A 67 19.87 20.64 -41.01
C ILE A 67 20.22 19.34 -41.75
N SER A 68 20.51 19.44 -43.05
CA SER A 68 20.99 18.30 -43.83
C SER A 68 22.39 17.88 -43.38
N PRO A 69 22.59 16.62 -42.95
CA PRO A 69 23.90 16.15 -42.50
C PRO A 69 24.96 16.26 -43.59
N THR A 70 24.59 15.99 -44.85
CA THR A 70 25.51 15.99 -46.00
C THR A 70 25.72 17.36 -46.62
N GLY A 71 24.74 18.27 -46.51
CA GLY A 71 24.80 19.61 -47.09
C GLY A 71 25.43 20.67 -46.18
N GLU A 72 25.25 20.55 -44.86
CA GLU A 72 25.73 21.52 -43.87
C GLU A 72 26.50 20.83 -42.73
N PHE A 73 27.43 19.92 -43.09
CA PHE A 73 28.19 19.05 -42.17
C PHE A 73 28.71 19.80 -40.93
N ALA A 74 29.43 20.91 -41.10
CA ALA A 74 30.00 21.66 -39.98
C ALA A 74 28.94 22.20 -39.01
N ARG A 75 27.79 22.64 -39.52
CA ARG A 75 26.69 23.18 -38.71
C ARG A 75 25.94 22.07 -38.00
N TYR A 76 25.73 20.93 -38.67
CA TYR A 76 25.14 19.72 -38.10
C TYR A 76 25.96 19.23 -36.90
N PHE A 77 27.27 18.98 -37.07
CA PHE A 77 28.12 18.48 -35.97
C PHE A 77 28.28 19.48 -34.82
N LYS A 78 28.23 20.79 -35.09
CA LYS A 78 28.22 21.80 -34.04
C LYS A 78 26.94 21.71 -33.20
N LYS A 79 25.79 21.58 -33.86
CA LYS A 79 24.48 21.45 -33.20
C LYS A 79 24.31 20.12 -32.49
N ASP A 80 24.87 19.04 -33.03
CA ASP A 80 24.92 17.73 -32.41
C ASP A 80 25.71 17.76 -31.08
N ARG A 81 26.88 18.42 -31.07
CA ARG A 81 27.64 18.64 -29.82
C ARG A 81 26.88 19.49 -28.80
N GLU A 82 26.18 20.54 -29.25
CA GLU A 82 25.32 21.36 -28.37
C GLU A 82 24.18 20.53 -27.78
N LEU A 83 23.58 19.63 -28.56
CA LEU A 83 22.52 18.72 -28.11
C LEU A 83 23.04 17.69 -27.10
N ILE A 84 24.21 17.10 -27.35
CA ILE A 84 24.85 16.15 -26.41
C ILE A 84 25.11 16.85 -25.07
N LYS A 85 25.68 18.06 -25.09
CA LYS A 85 25.94 18.85 -23.87
C LYS A 85 24.65 19.20 -23.12
N ALA A 86 23.59 19.59 -23.84
CA ALA A 86 22.28 19.87 -23.23
C ALA A 86 21.63 18.62 -22.63
N ASN A 87 21.82 17.45 -23.25
CA ASN A 87 21.37 16.16 -22.70
C ASN A 87 22.16 15.76 -21.45
N GLU A 88 23.48 16.01 -21.40
CA GLU A 88 24.28 15.78 -20.20
C GLU A 88 23.85 16.69 -19.04
N GLU A 89 23.59 17.98 -19.30
CA GLU A 89 23.05 18.90 -18.30
C GLU A 89 21.67 18.46 -17.81
N LEU A 90 20.82 17.96 -18.70
CA LEU A 90 19.51 17.43 -18.35
C LEU A 90 19.62 16.14 -17.52
N ALA A 91 20.50 15.21 -17.90
CA ALA A 91 20.76 14.00 -17.14
C ALA A 91 21.33 14.31 -15.75
N LYS A 92 22.17 15.35 -15.63
CA LYS A 92 22.69 15.82 -14.34
C LYS A 92 21.59 16.43 -13.47
N LEU A 93 20.68 17.23 -14.04
CA LEU A 93 19.52 17.79 -13.35
C LEU A 93 18.51 16.70 -12.94
N GLU A 94 18.31 15.66 -13.76
CA GLU A 94 17.49 14.49 -13.41
C GLU A 94 18.17 13.60 -12.36
N ALA A 95 19.50 13.52 -12.37
CA ALA A 95 20.25 12.88 -11.29
C ALA A 95 20.12 13.67 -9.98
N GLU A 96 20.08 15.01 -10.01
CA GLU A 96 19.81 15.84 -8.84
C GLU A 96 18.34 15.73 -8.38
N SER A 97 17.42 15.43 -9.29
CA SER A 97 16.03 15.08 -8.97
C SER A 97 15.85 13.66 -8.42
N THR A 98 16.91 12.84 -8.28
CA THR A 98 16.86 11.65 -7.39
C THR A 98 16.52 12.02 -5.94
N SER A 99 16.66 13.29 -5.58
CA SER A 99 16.07 13.89 -4.37
C SER A 99 14.54 13.70 -4.29
N GLU A 100 13.83 13.63 -5.41
CA GLU A 100 12.41 13.30 -5.48
C GLU A 100 12.14 11.83 -5.16
N THR A 101 13.00 10.90 -5.61
CA THR A 101 12.91 9.49 -5.24
C THR A 101 13.15 9.32 -3.74
N ALA A 102 14.15 9.99 -3.18
CA ALA A 102 14.40 10.03 -1.75
C ALA A 102 13.22 10.64 -0.97
N ARG A 103 12.60 11.71 -1.48
CA ARG A 103 11.38 12.30 -0.90
C ARG A 103 10.20 11.33 -0.96
N ASN A 104 10.00 10.64 -2.09
CA ASN A 104 8.92 9.67 -2.24
C ASN A 104 9.08 8.50 -1.28
N LEU A 105 10.31 8.03 -1.08
CA LEU A 105 10.64 7.01 -0.09
C LEU A 105 10.39 7.51 1.34
N LYS A 106 10.76 8.76 1.64
CA LYS A 106 10.47 9.40 2.94
C LYS A 106 8.96 9.48 3.19
N ILE A 107 8.18 9.98 2.23
CA ILE A 107 6.72 10.08 2.33
C ILE A 107 6.10 8.71 2.57
N GLU A 108 6.53 7.70 1.81
CA GLU A 108 6.04 6.33 1.96
C GLU A 108 6.36 5.76 3.34
N THR A 109 7.58 5.97 3.83
CA THR A 109 7.99 5.55 5.17
C THR A 109 7.15 6.25 6.25
N VAL A 110 6.95 7.56 6.14
CA VAL A 110 6.14 8.36 7.08
C VAL A 110 4.69 7.87 7.09
N VAL A 111 4.08 7.68 5.92
CA VAL A 111 2.70 7.17 5.81
C VAL A 111 2.59 5.78 6.42
N ARG A 112 3.57 4.90 6.17
CA ARG A 112 3.61 3.56 6.75
C ARG A 112 3.68 3.59 8.27
N VAL A 113 4.52 4.45 8.83
CA VAL A 113 4.67 4.62 10.28
C VAL A 113 3.35 5.13 10.89
N ILE A 114 2.76 6.19 10.34
CA ILE A 114 1.49 6.75 10.81
C ILE A 114 0.36 5.70 10.75
N MET A 115 0.24 5.00 9.63
CA MET A 115 -0.74 3.93 9.46
C MET A 115 -0.54 2.81 10.49
N GLN A 116 0.71 2.38 10.71
CA GLN A 116 1.01 1.34 11.70
C GLN A 116 0.66 1.80 13.13
N PHE A 117 0.95 3.06 13.48
CA PHE A 117 0.55 3.64 14.76
C PHE A 117 -0.97 3.71 14.92
N SER A 118 -1.69 4.15 13.89
CA SER A 118 -3.16 4.16 13.90
C SER A 118 -3.75 2.77 14.07
N ASN A 119 -3.16 1.76 13.41
CA ASN A 119 -3.60 0.38 13.56
C ASN A 119 -3.30 -0.17 14.96
N LEU A 120 -2.15 0.17 15.55
CA LEU A 120 -1.82 -0.23 16.92
C LEU A 120 -2.80 0.42 17.92
N ALA A 121 -3.13 1.70 17.74
CA ALA A 121 -4.14 2.37 18.55
C ALA A 121 -5.52 1.71 18.41
N LEU A 122 -5.90 1.34 17.18
CA LEU A 122 -7.16 0.64 16.90
C LEU A 122 -7.18 -0.77 17.53
N LEU A 123 -6.08 -1.52 17.45
CA LEU A 123 -5.93 -2.81 18.12
C LEU A 123 -6.03 -2.68 19.64
N ARG A 124 -5.45 -1.62 20.21
CA ARG A 124 -5.53 -1.35 21.65
C ARG A 124 -6.95 -0.98 22.09
N TYR A 125 -7.71 -0.30 21.23
CA TYR A 125 -9.13 -0.04 21.46
C TYR A 125 -9.95 -1.33 21.37
N VAL A 126 -9.67 -2.16 20.36
CA VAL A 126 -10.40 -3.41 20.11
C VAL A 126 -10.05 -4.52 21.12
N SER A 127 -8.90 -4.43 21.81
CA SER A 127 -8.48 -5.43 22.81
C SER A 127 -9.42 -5.55 24.02
N TYR A 128 -10.30 -4.57 24.23
CA TYR A 128 -11.28 -4.63 25.31
C TYR A 128 -12.51 -5.48 24.98
N PHE A 129 -12.66 -5.93 23.73
CA PHE A 129 -13.84 -6.66 23.28
C PHE A 129 -13.60 -8.15 23.15
N THR A 130 -14.16 -8.89 24.10
CA THR A 130 -14.21 -10.35 24.09
C THR A 130 -15.50 -10.81 23.40
N ALA A 131 -15.38 -11.73 22.44
CA ALA A 131 -16.51 -12.29 21.71
C ALA A 131 -17.18 -13.44 22.49
N TYR A 132 -16.39 -14.40 22.96
CA TYR A 132 -16.86 -15.54 23.76
C TYR A 132 -15.70 -16.25 24.47
N CYS A 133 -16.03 -17.14 25.42
CA CYS A 133 -15.06 -17.91 26.19
C CYS A 133 -15.00 -19.37 25.67
N ILE A 134 -13.80 -19.93 25.47
CA ILE A 134 -13.57 -21.34 25.09
C ILE A 134 -12.73 -22.01 26.17
N PRO A 135 -12.91 -23.30 26.52
CA PRO A 135 -12.00 -23.99 27.45
C PRO A 135 -10.52 -23.88 27.02
N ASP A 136 -9.63 -23.53 27.96
CA ASP A 136 -8.22 -23.20 27.68
C ASP A 136 -7.43 -24.38 27.05
N ASN A 137 -7.91 -25.60 27.29
CA ASN A 137 -7.29 -26.85 26.84
C ASN A 137 -7.50 -27.15 25.34
N ILE A 138 -8.45 -26.50 24.66
CA ILE A 138 -8.81 -26.86 23.26
C ILE A 138 -7.76 -26.39 22.26
N PHE A 139 -7.16 -25.22 22.47
CA PHE A 139 -6.22 -24.60 21.53
C PHE A 139 -4.79 -24.48 22.09
N TRP A 140 -4.46 -25.23 23.13
CA TRP A 140 -3.10 -25.24 23.66
C TRP A 140 -2.11 -25.83 22.64
N PRO A 141 -0.94 -25.22 22.37
CA PRO A 141 -0.34 -24.02 23.00
C PRO A 141 -0.65 -22.69 22.28
N PHE A 142 -1.41 -22.71 21.19
CA PHE A 142 -1.69 -21.55 20.33
C PHE A 142 -2.83 -20.65 20.81
N ASN A 143 -3.25 -20.81 22.06
CA ASN A 143 -4.37 -20.11 22.65
C ASN A 143 -4.18 -18.58 22.69
N PHE A 144 -2.93 -18.10 22.65
CA PHE A 144 -2.63 -16.68 22.52
C PHE A 144 -3.12 -16.07 21.19
N LEU A 145 -3.26 -16.87 20.11
CA LEU A 145 -3.73 -16.38 18.81
C LEU A 145 -5.20 -15.97 18.85
N VAL A 146 -6.02 -16.74 19.56
CA VAL A 146 -7.46 -16.43 19.71
C VAL A 146 -7.68 -15.30 20.73
N ARG A 147 -6.75 -15.10 21.68
CA ARG A 147 -6.74 -13.98 22.63
C ARG A 147 -6.26 -12.66 22.03
N PHE A 148 -5.48 -12.66 20.95
CA PHE A 148 -4.91 -11.43 20.38
C PHE A 148 -6.01 -10.46 19.90
N PRO A 149 -5.97 -9.14 20.21
CA PRO A 149 -4.86 -8.37 20.80
C PRO A 149 -4.86 -8.26 22.34
N ALA A 150 -5.74 -8.94 23.06
CA ALA A 150 -5.86 -8.90 24.52
C ALA A 150 -4.87 -9.84 25.22
N LEU A 151 -3.56 -9.65 24.99
CA LEU A 151 -2.51 -10.56 25.48
C LEU A 151 -2.37 -10.59 27.01
N TRP A 152 -2.80 -9.54 27.71
CA TRP A 152 -2.77 -9.45 29.18
C TRP A 152 -4.08 -9.85 29.87
N GLY A 153 -5.07 -10.32 29.10
CA GLY A 153 -6.38 -10.72 29.60
C GLY A 153 -7.24 -9.53 30.00
N ASN A 154 -8.52 -9.58 29.65
CA ASN A 154 -9.52 -8.91 30.46
C ASN A 154 -10.03 -9.96 31.46
N ASP A 155 -10.43 -9.56 32.67
CA ASP A 155 -11.03 -10.51 33.63
C ASP A 155 -12.49 -10.85 33.26
N SER A 156 -12.77 -11.06 31.96
CA SER A 156 -14.14 -11.22 31.45
C SER A 156 -14.60 -12.68 31.42
N CYS A 157 -13.66 -13.63 31.35
CA CYS A 157 -13.95 -15.07 31.39
C CYS A 157 -13.39 -15.73 32.68
N PRO A 158 -14.00 -16.83 33.16
CA PRO A 158 -13.46 -17.62 34.27
C PRO A 158 -12.07 -18.19 33.92
N LYS A 159 -11.21 -18.40 34.93
CA LYS A 159 -9.80 -18.82 34.76
C LYS A 159 -9.58 -20.11 33.97
N GLU A 160 -10.60 -20.96 33.85
CA GLU A 160 -10.58 -22.22 33.10
C GLU A 160 -10.82 -22.03 31.59
N PHE A 161 -11.15 -20.80 31.17
CA PHE A 161 -11.50 -20.48 29.80
C PHE A 161 -10.53 -19.44 29.19
N ALA A 162 -10.21 -19.70 27.93
CA ALA A 162 -9.64 -18.76 26.99
C ALA A 162 -10.65 -17.70 26.56
N GLU A 163 -10.22 -16.44 26.55
CA GLU A 163 -10.98 -15.36 25.92
C GLU A 163 -10.73 -15.37 24.41
N VAL A 164 -11.79 -15.40 23.60
CA VAL A 164 -11.68 -15.20 22.16
C VAL A 164 -11.95 -13.74 21.84
N SER A 165 -10.98 -13.07 21.24
CA SER A 165 -11.15 -11.66 20.88
C SER A 165 -12.10 -11.50 19.70
N GLY A 166 -12.86 -10.39 19.70
CA GLY A 166 -13.66 -10.02 18.53
C GLY A 166 -12.82 -9.81 17.26
N PHE A 167 -11.57 -9.37 17.42
CA PHE A 167 -10.61 -9.21 16.32
C PHE A 167 -10.26 -10.54 15.66
N ALA A 168 -9.91 -11.57 16.45
CA ALA A 168 -9.54 -12.89 15.92
C ALA A 168 -10.70 -13.50 15.14
N MET A 169 -11.93 -13.36 15.66
CA MET A 169 -13.14 -13.78 14.94
C MET A 169 -13.36 -13.03 13.64
N ALA A 170 -13.30 -11.70 13.66
CA ALA A 170 -13.47 -10.91 12.44
C ALA A 170 -12.38 -11.22 11.40
N PHE A 171 -11.13 -11.40 11.84
CA PHE A 171 -10.01 -11.78 11.00
C PHE A 171 -10.26 -13.13 10.30
N LEU A 172 -10.66 -14.15 11.07
CA LEU A 172 -10.99 -15.48 10.53
C LEU A 172 -12.17 -15.41 9.56
N MET A 173 -13.23 -14.69 9.91
CA MET A 173 -14.42 -14.54 9.05
C MET A 173 -14.09 -13.89 7.72
N ILE A 174 -13.31 -12.80 7.72
CA ILE A 174 -12.88 -12.14 6.48
C ILE A 174 -11.99 -13.07 5.66
N HIS A 175 -11.09 -13.82 6.30
CA HIS A 175 -10.25 -14.82 5.62
C HIS A 175 -11.09 -15.93 4.96
N LEU A 176 -12.08 -16.46 5.65
CA LEU A 176 -12.99 -17.49 5.13
C LEU A 176 -13.79 -16.95 3.95
N LEU A 177 -14.36 -15.74 4.05
CA LEU A 177 -15.09 -15.10 2.95
C LEU A 177 -14.19 -14.90 1.72
N ASN A 178 -12.95 -14.47 1.92
CA ASN A 178 -11.98 -14.33 0.83
C ASN A 178 -11.65 -15.66 0.16
N LEU A 179 -11.52 -16.73 0.95
CA LEU A 179 -11.23 -18.07 0.44
C LEU A 179 -12.41 -18.61 -0.37
N ILE A 180 -13.63 -18.49 0.16
CA ILE A 180 -14.86 -18.86 -0.55
C ILE A 180 -14.99 -18.08 -1.86
N TRP A 181 -14.76 -16.77 -1.82
CA TRP A 181 -14.81 -15.91 -3.00
C TRP A 181 -13.77 -16.30 -4.06
N LYS A 182 -12.54 -16.62 -3.62
CA LYS A 182 -11.48 -17.08 -4.52
C LYS A 182 -11.84 -18.43 -5.16
N THR A 183 -12.36 -19.37 -4.38
CA THR A 183 -12.83 -20.67 -4.88
C THR A 183 -13.97 -20.49 -5.89
N TYR A 184 -14.94 -19.62 -5.59
CA TYR A 184 -16.05 -19.32 -6.50
C TYR A 184 -15.59 -18.71 -7.81
N ARG A 185 -14.68 -17.72 -7.78
CA ARG A 185 -14.08 -17.14 -8.99
C ARG A 185 -13.31 -18.17 -9.81
N SER A 186 -12.55 -19.05 -9.14
CA SER A 186 -11.82 -20.11 -9.83
C SER A 186 -12.75 -21.08 -10.56
N PHE A 187 -13.93 -21.35 -9.99
CA PHE A 187 -14.95 -22.19 -10.62
C PHE A 187 -15.72 -21.48 -11.75
N SER A 188 -15.87 -20.15 -11.63
CA SER A 188 -16.63 -19.34 -12.59
C SER A 188 -15.80 -18.87 -13.80
N SER A 189 -14.48 -19.07 -13.81
CA SER A 189 -13.65 -18.80 -14.98
C SER A 189 -13.78 -19.94 -15.99
N PRO A 190 -14.39 -19.72 -17.17
CA PRO A 190 -14.38 -20.73 -18.22
C PRO A 190 -12.94 -21.00 -18.65
N SER A 191 -12.56 -22.28 -18.71
CA SER A 191 -11.29 -22.71 -19.29
C SER A 191 -11.18 -22.13 -20.70
N PRO A 192 -10.08 -21.45 -21.09
CA PRO A 192 -9.87 -21.11 -22.47
C PRO A 192 -9.77 -22.43 -23.25
N THR A 193 -10.78 -22.73 -24.04
CA THR A 193 -10.73 -23.77 -25.06
C THR A 193 -9.56 -23.45 -25.97
N THR A 194 -8.51 -24.27 -25.90
CA THR A 194 -7.50 -24.44 -26.93
C THR A 194 -8.22 -24.75 -28.24
N THR A 195 -8.40 -23.74 -29.08
CA THR A 195 -8.71 -23.95 -30.50
C THR A 195 -7.48 -24.56 -31.14
N ASP A 196 -7.51 -25.88 -31.31
CA ASP A 196 -6.65 -26.60 -32.23
C ASP A 196 -6.73 -25.94 -33.61
N LYS A 197 -5.60 -25.37 -34.04
CA LYS A 197 -5.31 -25.12 -35.44
C LYS A 197 -5.25 -26.47 -36.13
N LYS A 198 -6.30 -26.84 -36.84
CA LYS A 198 -6.22 -27.84 -37.91
C LYS A 198 -5.91 -27.11 -39.21
N ASP A 199 -4.63 -27.13 -39.58
CA ASP A 199 -4.21 -26.99 -40.97
C ASP A 199 -4.74 -28.22 -41.73
N ASN A 200 -5.51 -27.96 -42.78
CA ASN A 200 -5.50 -28.64 -44.09
C ASN A 200 -6.62 -28.09 -44.98
#